data_AF-A0A519Z841-F1
#
_entry.id   AF-A0A519Z841-F1
#
_cell.length_a   1.000
_cell.length_b   1.000
_cell.length_c   1.000
_cell.angle_alpha   90.00
_cell.angle_beta   90.00
_cell.angle_gamma   90.00
#
_symmetry.space_group_name_H-M   'P 1'
#
loop_
_entity.id
_entity.type
_entity.pdbx_description
1 polymer ?
#
loop_
_entity_poly.entity_id
_entity_poly.type
_entity_poly.pdbx_seq_one_letter_code
_entity_poly.pdbx_strand_id
1 'polypeptide(L)'
;YNTVSTVIRVLEGKGFLDHKAIGNTHIYYPLVTEEAYKHFAFDKVMNNYFENSYGSLVSFLVKEKNIDMNELDQLIKLAEKLKNK
;
A
#
# COMPACT_ATOMS: atom_id res chain seq x y z
N TYR A 1 -13.36 -4.60 24.40
CA TYR A 1 -12.29 -4.95 23.46
C TYR A 1 -12.92 -5.31 22.13
N ASN A 2 -12.69 -4.53 21.07
CA ASN A 2 -13.17 -4.83 19.72
C ASN A 2 -11.99 -4.80 18.73
N THR A 3 -12.09 -5.56 17.64
CA THR A 3 -11.04 -5.69 16.63
C THR A 3 -10.64 -4.33 16.03
N VAL A 4 -11.62 -3.44 15.86
CA VAL A 4 -11.41 -2.10 15.30
C VAL A 4 -10.52 -1.23 16.20
N SER A 5 -10.80 -1.15 17.51
CA SER A 5 -10.00 -0.35 18.44
C SER A 5 -8.58 -0.86 18.56
N THR A 6 -8.37 -2.18 18.49
CA THR A 6 -7.02 -2.76 18.44
C THR A 6 -6.27 -2.32 17.19
N VAL A 7 -6.90 -2.37 16.01
CA VAL A 7 -6.27 -1.93 14.76
C VAL A 7 -5.90 -0.45 14.82
N ILE A 8 -6.80 0.41 15.30
CA ILE A 8 -6.54 1.85 15.42
C ILE A 8 -5.37 2.14 16.36
N ARG A 9 -5.31 1.49 17.52
CA ARG A 9 -4.17 1.63 18.46
C ARG A 9 -2.85 1.14 17.88
N VAL A 10 -2.86 0.10 17.06
CA VAL A 10 -1.66 -0.37 16.35
C VAL A 10 -1.20 0.66 15.31
N LEU A 11 -2.13 1.31 14.61
CA LEU A 11 -1.80 2.35 13.63
C LEU A 11 -1.26 3.61 14.30
N GLU A 12 -1.86 4.00 15.42
CA GLU A 12 -1.37 5.08 16.28
C GLU A 12 0.02 4.78 16.84
N GLY A 13 0.24 3.60 17.41
CA GLY A 13 1.55 3.18 17.91
C GLY A 13 2.63 3.08 16.83
N LYS A 14 2.25 2.98 15.54
CA LYS A 14 3.15 3.04 14.39
C LYS A 14 3.35 4.47 13.85
N GLY A 15 2.67 5.47 14.42
CA GLY A 15 2.76 6.86 14.01
C GLY A 15 1.98 7.21 12.74
N PHE A 16 1.02 6.38 12.31
CA PHE A 16 0.18 6.71 11.14
C PHE A 16 -1.00 7.62 11.49
N LEU A 17 -1.47 7.52 12.72
CA LEU A 17 -2.58 8.27 13.27
C LEU A 17 -2.18 8.83 14.63
N ASP A 18 -2.91 9.84 15.07
CA ASP A 18 -2.90 10.33 16.44
C ASP A 18 -4.34 10.62 16.85
N HIS A 19 -4.58 10.93 18.12
CA HIS A 19 -5.91 11.25 18.60
C HIS A 19 -5.95 12.53 19.41
N LYS A 20 -7.12 13.16 19.36
CA LYS A 20 -7.53 14.21 20.29
C LYS A 20 -8.51 13.62 21.29
N ALA A 21 -8.17 13.69 22.57
CA ALA A 21 -9.08 13.31 23.65
C ALA A 21 -10.11 14.43 23.90
N ILE A 22 -11.39 14.08 23.86
CA ILE A 22 -12.52 14.94 24.24
C ILE A 22 -13.36 14.18 25.26
N GLY A 23 -13.16 14.48 26.54
CA GLY A 23 -13.75 13.71 27.64
C GLY A 23 -13.29 12.25 27.59
N ASN A 24 -14.24 11.31 27.48
CA ASN A 24 -13.96 9.88 27.36
C ASN A 24 -13.84 9.40 25.90
N THR A 25 -13.91 10.30 24.92
CA THR A 25 -13.90 9.97 23.49
C THR A 25 -12.57 10.35 22.85
N HIS A 26 -12.07 9.48 21.97
CA HIS A 26 -10.85 9.71 21.19
C HIS A 26 -11.27 10.01 19.74
N ILE A 27 -10.89 11.17 19.22
CA ILE A 27 -11.08 11.53 17.81
C ILE A 27 -9.74 11.38 17.10
N TYR A 28 -9.64 10.36 16.25
CA TYR A 28 -8.41 10.05 15.53
C TYR A 28 -8.28 10.90 14.25
N TYR A 29 -7.06 11.28 13.91
CA TYR A 29 -6.71 11.98 12.68
C TYR A 29 -5.39 11.44 12.09
N PRO A 30 -5.22 11.48 10.76
CA PRO A 30 -4.02 10.97 10.12
C PRO A 30 -2.82 11.89 10.34
N LEU A 31 -1.65 11.29 10.56
CA LEU A 31 -0.35 11.98 10.56
C LEU A 31 0.39 11.85 9.22
N VAL A 32 -0.04 10.92 8.37
CA VAL A 32 0.54 10.67 7.05
C VAL A 32 -0.51 10.87 5.96
N THR A 33 -0.04 11.23 4.76
CA THR A 33 -0.91 11.27 3.58
C THR A 33 -1.25 9.86 3.11
N GLU A 34 -2.33 9.73 2.35
CA GLU A 34 -2.70 8.48 1.71
C GLU A 34 -1.59 7.95 0.80
N GLU A 35 -0.96 8.85 0.02
CA GLU A 35 0.15 8.53 -0.86
C GLU A 35 1.35 7.95 -0.09
N ALA A 36 1.74 8.59 1.01
CA ALA A 36 2.84 8.11 1.85
C ALA A 36 2.53 6.73 2.46
N TYR A 37 1.31 6.52 2.93
CA TYR A 37 0.89 5.22 3.46
C TYR A 37 0.84 4.15 2.36
N LYS A 38 0.40 4.52 1.15
CA LYS A 38 0.37 3.62 -0.01
C LYS A 38 1.78 3.16 -0.39
N HIS A 39 2.76 4.06 -0.41
CA HIS A 39 4.17 3.71 -0.63
C HIS A 39 4.68 2.77 0.46
N PHE A 40 4.50 3.11 1.74
CA PHE A 40 4.88 2.25 2.86
C PHE A 40 4.28 0.83 2.76
N ALA A 41 2.98 0.75 2.45
CA ALA A 41 2.29 -0.52 2.33
C ALA A 41 2.81 -1.35 1.15
N PHE A 42 3.06 -0.70 0.01
CA PHE A 42 3.61 -1.36 -1.17
C PHE A 42 5.04 -1.88 -0.92
N ASP A 43 5.92 -1.06 -0.33
CA ASP A 43 7.29 -1.45 0.00
C ASP A 43 7.30 -2.66 0.94
N LYS A 44 6.38 -2.68 1.92
CA LYS A 44 6.23 -3.83 2.82
C LYS A 44 5.82 -5.09 2.07
N VAL A 45 4.93 -4.99 1.09
CA VAL A 45 4.53 -6.14 0.24
C VAL A 45 5.71 -6.60 -0.61
N MET A 46 6.42 -5.67 -1.26
CA MET A 46 7.58 -5.98 -2.08
C MET A 46 8.69 -6.68 -1.28
N ASN A 47 8.97 -6.20 -0.07
CA ASN A 47 9.99 -6.78 0.79
C ASN A 47 9.59 -8.17 1.28
N ASN A 48 8.35 -8.33 1.76
CA ASN A 48 7.92 -9.57 2.41
C ASN A 48 7.61 -10.72 1.45
N TYR A 49 7.19 -10.41 0.21
CA TYR A 49 6.68 -11.43 -0.73
C TYR A 49 7.43 -11.50 -2.05
N PHE A 50 8.19 -10.45 -2.41
CA PHE A 50 8.84 -10.36 -3.71
C PHE A 50 10.33 -10.07 -3.60
N GLU A 51 10.92 -10.12 -2.41
CA GLU A 51 12.35 -9.89 -2.16
C GLU A 51 12.86 -8.57 -2.80
N ASN A 52 11.99 -7.54 -2.83
CA ASN A 52 12.23 -6.27 -3.50
C ASN A 52 12.53 -6.37 -5.02
N SER A 53 12.16 -7.49 -5.65
CA SER A 53 12.31 -7.74 -7.09
C SER A 53 11.02 -7.45 -7.85
N TYR A 54 11.02 -6.36 -8.63
CA TYR A 54 9.94 -6.07 -9.58
C TYR A 54 9.76 -7.17 -10.62
N GLY A 55 10.85 -7.86 -11.01
CA GLY A 55 10.78 -9.01 -11.91
C GLY A 55 10.00 -10.18 -11.31
N SER A 56 10.13 -10.42 -10.00
CA SER A 56 9.33 -11.42 -9.28
C SER A 56 7.84 -11.05 -9.31
N LEU A 57 7.50 -9.79 -9.06
CA LEU A 57 6.13 -9.30 -9.15
C LEU A 57 5.54 -9.50 -10.55
N VAL A 58 6.28 -9.11 -11.60
CA VAL A 58 5.83 -9.31 -12.99
C VAL A 58 5.68 -10.79 -13.32
N SER A 59 6.63 -11.65 -12.91
CA SER A 59 6.51 -13.09 -13.09
C SER A 59 5.28 -13.67 -12.39
N PHE A 60 4.94 -13.18 -11.19
CA PHE A 60 3.72 -13.58 -10.47
C PHE A 60 2.46 -13.15 -11.24
N LEU A 61 2.43 -11.93 -11.76
CA LEU A 61 1.29 -11.43 -12.53
C LEU A 61 1.07 -12.24 -13.82
N VAL A 62 2.13 -12.57 -14.54
CA VAL A 62 2.03 -13.35 -15.79
C VAL A 62 1.65 -14.81 -15.50
N LYS A 63 2.27 -15.45 -14.49
CA LYS A 63 2.09 -16.88 -14.23
C LYS A 63 0.84 -17.22 -13.42
N GLU A 64 0.53 -16.42 -12.40
CA GLU A 64 -0.53 -16.74 -11.42
C GLU A 64 -1.81 -15.94 -11.66
N LYS A 65 -1.71 -14.73 -12.22
CA LYS A 65 -2.87 -13.87 -12.51
C LYS A 65 -3.38 -13.97 -13.94
N ASN A 66 -2.76 -14.82 -14.78
CA ASN A 66 -3.11 -15.01 -16.18
C ASN A 66 -3.23 -13.68 -16.95
N ILE A 67 -2.39 -12.70 -16.63
CA ILE A 67 -2.30 -11.49 -17.44
C ILE A 67 -1.78 -11.93 -18.82
N ASP A 68 -2.57 -11.67 -19.85
CA ASP A 68 -2.19 -11.99 -21.22
C ASP A 68 -1.18 -10.97 -21.76
N MET A 69 -0.56 -11.31 -22.89
CA MET A 69 0.44 -10.44 -23.51
C MET A 69 -0.14 -9.09 -23.94
N ASN A 70 -1.43 -9.01 -24.27
CA ASN A 70 -2.06 -7.76 -24.70
C ASN A 70 -2.24 -6.79 -23.53
N GLU A 71 -2.66 -7.29 -22.37
CA GLU A 71 -2.79 -6.50 -21.14
C GLU A 71 -1.41 -6.01 -20.67
N LEU A 72 -0.38 -6.86 -20.75
CA LEU A 72 0.99 -6.46 -20.44
C LEU A 72 1.49 -5.36 -21.39
N ASP A 73 1.23 -5.49 -22.69
CA ASP A 73 1.59 -4.46 -23.68
C ASP A 73 0.88 -3.13 -23.42
N GLN A 74 -0.37 -3.16 -22.97
CA GLN A 74 -1.10 -1.94 -22.57
C GLN A 74 -0.47 -1.28 -21.35
N LEU A 75 -0.04 -2.06 -20.35
CA LEU A 75 0.66 -1.55 -19.17
C LEU A 75 2.01 -0.93 -19.53
N ILE A 76 2.78 -1.56 -20.43
CA ILE A 76 4.06 -1.02 -20.92
C ILE A 76 3.83 0.33 -21.62
N LYS A 77 2.86 0.40 -22.54
CA LYS A 77 2.51 1.65 -23.24
C LYS A 77 2.05 2.75 -22.28
N LEU A 78 1.32 2.39 -21.22
CA LEU A 78 0.94 3.34 -20.18
C LEU A 78 2.16 3.86 -19.42
N ALA A 79 3.08 2.97 -19.03
CA ALA A 79 4.31 3.34 -18.33
C ALA A 79 5.20 4.27 -19.17
N GLU A 80 5.34 4.02 -20.48
CA GLU A 80 6.06 4.90 -21.40
C GLU A 80 5.46 6.31 -21.47
N LYS A 81 4.12 6.41 -21.51
CA LYS A 81 3.43 7.71 -21.50
C LYS A 81 3.64 8.47 -20.20
N LEU A 82 3.68 7.77 -19.07
CA LEU A 82 3.90 8.38 -17.76
C LEU A 82 5.35 8.84 -17.56
N LYS A 83 6.33 8.14 -18.14
CA LYS A 83 7.75 8.50 -18.06
C LYS A 83 8.13 9.71 -18.94
N ASN A 84 7.42 9.90 -20.05
CA ASN A 84 7.67 10.99 -21.00
C ASN A 84 6.90 12.28 -20.67
N LYS A 85 6.34 12.38 -19.45
CA LYS A 85 5.58 13.52 -18.95
C LYS A 85 6.24 14.04 -17.68
#